data_AF-A0A849QBN7-F1
#
_entry.id   AF-A0A849QBN7-F1
#
_cell.length_a   1.000
_cell.length_b   1.000
_cell.length_c   1.000
_cell.angle_alpha   90.00
_cell.angle_beta   90.00
_cell.angle_gamma   90.00
#
_symmetry.space_group_name_H-M   'P 1'
#
loop_
_entity.id
_entity.type
_entity.pdbx_description
1 polymer ?
#
loop_
_entity_poly.entity_id
_entity_poly.type
_entity_poly.pdbx_seq_one_letter_code
_entity_poly.pdbx_strand_id
1 'polypeptide(L)' 'LIFMGVEYGRSPMVAIRAHPLKPGMVVYYRPKNVDELAVRLAEIENIPLVVTDMDVDRMVKVLSKI' A
#
# COMPACT_ATOMS: atom_id res chain seq x y z
N LEU A 1 0.11 -4.23 5.00
CA LEU A 1 -1.17 -4.36 4.26
C LEU A 1 -0.88 -4.19 2.77
N ILE A 2 -1.38 -5.08 1.90
CA ILE A 2 -1.09 -5.05 0.46
C ILE A 2 -2.39 -4.86 -0.30
N PHE A 3 -2.45 -3.88 -1.22
CA PHE A 3 -3.58 -3.66 -2.10
C PHE A 3 -3.24 -4.07 -3.53
N MET A 4 -4.14 -4.84 -4.15
CA MET A 4 -4.06 -5.26 -5.55
C MET A 4 -5.13 -4.54 -6.39
N GLY A 5 -4.90 -4.42 -7.70
CA GLY A 5 -5.87 -3.80 -8.62
C GLY A 5 -6.05 -2.29 -8.39
N VAL A 6 -5.07 -1.64 -7.76
CA VAL A 6 -5.10 -0.21 -7.48
C VAL A 6 -4.65 0.56 -8.72
N GLU A 7 -5.45 1.50 -9.22
CA GLU A 7 -4.97 2.37 -10.31
C GLU A 7 -4.08 3.51 -9.79
N TYR A 8 -4.56 4.26 -8.79
CA TYR A 8 -3.94 5.50 -8.31
C TYR A 8 -3.66 5.57 -6.79
N GLY A 9 -4.37 4.77 -5.96
CA GLY A 9 -4.08 4.65 -4.52
C GLY A 9 -4.79 5.63 -3.58
N ARG A 10 -5.55 6.61 -4.09
CA ARG A 10 -6.28 7.59 -3.23
C ARG A 10 -7.24 6.91 -2.25
N SER A 11 -8.14 6.07 -2.76
CA SER A 11 -9.20 5.44 -1.95
C SER A 11 -8.63 4.55 -0.83
N PRO A 12 -7.63 3.67 -1.07
CA PRO A 12 -6.93 2.96 0.00
C PRO A 12 -6.42 3.85 1.14
N MET A 13 -5.75 4.97 0.81
CA MET A 13 -5.20 5.86 1.85
C MET A 13 -6.28 6.62 2.62
N VAL A 14 -7.36 7.02 1.95
CA VAL A 14 -8.50 7.66 2.62
C VAL A 14 -9.14 6.68 3.62
N ALA A 15 -9.31 5.41 3.23
CA ALA A 15 -9.83 4.38 4.11
C ALA A 15 -8.91 4.14 5.32
N ILE A 16 -7.59 4.07 5.10
CA ILE A 16 -6.61 3.93 6.18
C ILE A 16 -6.67 5.11 7.14
N ARG A 17 -6.79 6.34 6.63
CA ARG A 17 -6.91 7.54 7.46
C ARG A 17 -8.18 7.53 8.31
N ALA A 18 -9.30 7.12 7.75
CA ALA A 18 -10.58 7.04 8.46
C ALA A 18 -10.65 5.91 9.50
N HIS A 19 -9.84 4.86 9.35
CA HIS A 19 -9.87 3.70 10.23
C HIS A 19 -8.96 3.91 11.47
N PRO A 20 -9.40 3.53 12.69
CA PRO A 20 -8.61 3.70 13.92
C PRO A 20 -7.33 2.86 13.95
N LEU A 21 -7.32 1.68 13.32
CA LEU A 21 -6.14 0.83 13.27
C LEU A 21 -5.27 1.16 12.06
N LYS A 22 -4.05 1.63 12.32
CA LYS A 22 -3.08 1.99 11.29
C LYS A 22 -2.13 0.83 10.99
N PRO A 23 -1.97 0.42 9.72
CA PRO A 23 -0.99 -0.59 9.37
C PRO A 23 0.43 -0.04 9.50
N GLY A 24 1.39 -0.90 9.86
CA GLY A 24 2.81 -0.50 9.91
C GLY A 24 3.43 -0.23 8.52
N MET A 25 2.78 -0.66 7.44
CA MET A 25 3.21 -0.42 6.06
C MET A 25 2.06 -0.70 5.08
N VAL A 26 2.01 0.08 3.99
CA VAL A 26 1.09 -0.11 2.87
C VAL A 26 1.88 -0.41 1.62
N VAL A 27 1.45 -1.43 0.87
CA VAL A 27 2.07 -1.82 -0.39
C VAL A 27 1.04 -1.79 -1.51
N TYR A 28 1.34 -1.13 -2.62
CA TYR A 28 0.58 -1.23 -3.86
C TYR A 28 1.25 -2.21 -4.82
N TYR A 29 0.47 -3.19 -5.26
CA TYR A 29 0.92 -4.14 -6.27
C TYR A 29 0.60 -3.62 -7.67
N ARG A 30 1.65 -3.36 -8.46
CA ARG A 30 1.60 -2.90 -9.87
C ARG A 30 0.51 -1.85 -10.15
N PRO A 31 0.49 -0.71 -9.42
CA PRO A 31 -0.44 0.35 -9.73
C PRO A 31 -0.12 0.98 -11.09
N LYS A 32 -1.11 1.58 -11.76
CA LYS A 32 -0.88 2.33 -13.00
C LYS A 32 -0.04 3.58 -12.75
N ASN A 33 -0.38 4.30 -11.68
CA ASN A 33 0.40 5.43 -11.18
C ASN A 33 0.17 5.57 -9.67
N VAL A 34 1.01 6.32 -8.96
CA VAL A 34 0.76 6.67 -7.56
C VAL A 34 0.35 8.12 -7.50
N ASP A 35 -0.82 8.38 -6.93
CA ASP A 35 -1.33 9.73 -6.78
C ASP A 35 -0.59 10.49 -5.67
N GLU A 36 -0.30 11.77 -5.92
CA GLU A 36 0.36 12.62 -4.91
C GLU A 36 -0.41 12.71 -3.60
N LEU A 37 -1.76 12.67 -3.63
CA LEU A 37 -2.56 12.67 -2.41
C LEU A 37 -2.31 11.39 -1.59
N ALA A 38 -2.12 10.23 -2.24
CA ALA A 38 -1.83 9.00 -1.55
C ALA A 38 -0.47 9.07 -0.82
N VAL A 39 0.54 9.66 -1.48
CA VAL A 39 1.86 9.90 -0.88
C VAL A 39 1.75 10.85 0.31
N ARG A 40 1.10 12.00 0.15
CA ARG A 40 0.92 12.98 1.25
C ARG A 40 0.15 12.38 2.43
N LEU A 41 -0.88 11.58 2.17
CA LEU A 41 -1.62 10.90 3.23
C LEU A 41 -0.74 9.89 3.96
N ALA A 42 0.14 9.17 3.25
CA ALA A 42 1.06 8.23 3.87
C ALA A 42 2.09 8.94 4.76
N GLU A 43 2.61 10.10 4.32
CA GLU A 43 3.50 10.95 5.11
C GLU A 43 2.83 11.50 6.37
N ILE A 44 1.60 12.01 6.25
CA ILE A 44 0.82 12.53 7.39
C ILE A 44 0.55 11.45 8.43
N GLU A 45 0.20 10.24 7.99
CA GLU A 45 -0.07 9.11 8.87
C GLU A 45 1.21 8.41 9.36
N ASN A 46 2.38 8.84 8.87
CA ASN A 46 3.69 8.23 9.12
C ASN A 46 3.73 6.72 8.79
N ILE A 47 3.15 6.37 7.64
CA ILE A 47 3.06 4.99 7.13
C ILE A 47 3.96 4.88 5.90
N PRO A 48 4.93 3.95 5.87
CA PRO A 48 5.66 3.63 4.65
C PRO A 48 4.71 3.19 3.53
N LEU A 49 4.75 3.91 2.41
CA LEU A 49 4.03 3.56 1.18
C LEU A 49 5.01 2.99 0.16
N VAL A 50 4.82 1.72 -0.20
CA VAL A 50 5.72 0.97 -1.08
C VAL A 50 4.98 0.57 -2.34
N VAL A 51 5.66 0.61 -3.48
CA VAL A 51 5.18 0.01 -4.73
C VAL A 51 6.02 -1.22 -5.03
N THR A 52 5.36 -2.31 -5.45
CA THR A 52 6.05 -3.52 -5.86
C THR A 52 5.46 -4.12 -7.12
N ASP A 53 6.33 -4.68 -7.94
CA ASP A 53 6.02 -5.49 -9.12
C ASP A 53 6.39 -6.97 -8.92
N MET A 54 6.82 -7.35 -7.70
CA MET A 54 7.23 -8.69 -7.33
C MET A 54 6.16 -9.71 -7.70
N ASP A 55 6.57 -10.80 -8.35
CA ASP A 55 5.68 -11.91 -8.63
C ASP A 55 4.92 -12.38 -7.37
N VAL A 56 3.63 -12.70 -7.53
CA VAL A 56 2.75 -13.01 -6.40
C VAL A 56 3.18 -14.29 -5.69
N ASP A 57 3.58 -15.32 -6.44
CA ASP A 57 4.04 -16.58 -5.84
C ASP A 57 5.33 -16.36 -5.06
N ARG A 58 6.23 -15.54 -5.61
CA ARG A 58 7.43 -15.11 -4.88
C ARG A 58 7.08 -14.33 -3.62
N MET A 59 6.13 -13.41 -3.70
CA MET A 59 5.70 -12.59 -2.57
C MET A 59 5.14 -13.46 -1.44
N VAL A 60 4.25 -14.41 -1.75
CA VAL A 60 3.72 -15.38 -0.80
C VAL A 60 4.84 -16.20 -0.16
N LYS A 61 5.78 -16.72 -0.96
CA LYS A 61 6.90 -17.53 -0.48
C LYS A 61 7.84 -16.77 0.47
N VAL A 62 8.03 -15.47 0.26
CA VAL A 62 8.87 -14.62 1.13
C VAL A 62 8.12 -14.27 2.41
N LEU A 63 6.86 -13.83 2.28
CA LEU A 63 6.07 -13.37 3.43
C LEU A 63 5.62 -14.52 4.34
N SER A 64 5.44 -15.74 3.82
CA SER A 64 5.06 -16.90 4.62
C SER A 64 6.17 -17.40 5.56
N LYS A 65 7.36 -16.81 5.50
CA LYS A 65 8.52 -17.16 6.33
C LYS A 65 8.78 -16.15 7.44
N ILE A 66 7.95 -15.12 7.54
CA ILE A 66 7.98 -14.06 8.54
C ILE A 66 6.92 -14.40 9.59
#